data_AF-A0A1Q7XU92-F1
#
_entry.id   AF-A0A1Q7XU92-F1
#
_cell.length_a   1.000
_cell.length_b   1.000
_cell.length_c   1.000
_cell.angle_alpha   90.00
_cell.angle_beta   90.00
_cell.angle_gamma   90.00
#
_symmetry.space_group_name_H-M   'P 1'
#
loop_
_entity.id
_entity.type
_entity.pdbx_description
1 polymer ?
#
loop_
_entity_poly.entity_id
_entity_poly.type
_entity_poly.pdbx_seq_one_letter_code
_entity_poly.pdbx_strand_id
1 'polypeptide(L)'
;MARAAVLLLLLASLGVGAPPSAAQDARAAVEAFVARLSDVNVTDLVIVQHLTLYDPGGRHAQSTGTQRVLFKLPRRQRVEQTVEGQREVRLIVGDRVFVRQSAGKVYEAPALPAESDRTRLLVPVRRSAADLLAEWRALGVRDDVSHVVRVRDRPITVIGARPGDRNVPAVWLDAQYGVIRFVTFVPRETLPTGPTTLDLAFSEHRPLPGGFFFPYRQELFVGGKLLMLFTVRSVDVNTNLPDALFDPDALRREP
;
A
#
# COMPACT_ATOMS: atom_id res chain seq x y z
N MET A 1 -13.91 -41.65 68.54
CA MET A 1 -13.38 -41.87 67.17
C MET A 1 -13.80 -40.71 66.28
N ALA A 2 -12.88 -40.27 65.43
CA ALA A 2 -12.76 -38.89 64.94
C ALA A 2 -13.87 -38.44 63.98
N ARG A 3 -14.32 -37.20 64.16
CA ARG A 3 -15.06 -36.39 63.17
C ARG A 3 -14.04 -35.83 62.17
N ALA A 4 -14.16 -36.18 60.89
CA ALA A 4 -13.39 -35.55 59.82
C ALA A 4 -14.21 -34.38 59.24
N ALA A 5 -13.71 -33.16 59.45
CA ALA A 5 -14.16 -31.95 58.78
C ALA A 5 -13.46 -31.87 57.41
N VAL A 6 -14.22 -31.76 56.32
CA VAL A 6 -13.70 -31.42 55.00
C VAL A 6 -14.09 -29.97 54.72
N LEU A 7 -13.06 -29.12 54.74
CA LEU A 7 -13.11 -27.69 54.47
C LEU A 7 -13.16 -27.49 52.94
N LEU A 8 -14.33 -27.13 52.40
CA LEU A 8 -14.48 -26.73 51.01
C LEU A 8 -14.16 -25.23 50.89
N LEU A 9 -12.94 -24.93 50.43
CA LEU A 9 -12.50 -23.60 50.01
C LEU A 9 -13.26 -23.18 48.75
N LEU A 10 -14.26 -22.31 48.93
CA LEU A 10 -14.85 -21.51 47.86
C LEU A 10 -13.85 -20.43 47.45
N LEU A 11 -13.02 -20.72 46.46
CA LEU A 11 -12.23 -19.74 45.74
C LEU A 11 -13.18 -18.83 44.95
N ALA A 12 -13.35 -17.61 45.45
CA ALA A 12 -13.91 -16.51 44.68
C ALA A 12 -13.02 -16.29 43.45
N SER A 13 -13.49 -16.71 42.28
CA SER A 13 -12.94 -16.29 40.99
C SER A 13 -13.24 -14.81 40.82
N LEU A 14 -12.35 -13.96 41.32
CA LEU A 14 -12.20 -12.59 40.86
C LEU A 14 -11.99 -12.66 39.35
N GLY A 15 -13.04 -12.35 38.60
CA GLY A 15 -12.96 -12.10 37.17
C GLY A 15 -12.01 -10.93 36.97
N VAL A 16 -10.75 -11.23 36.70
CA VAL A 16 -9.83 -10.29 36.08
C VAL A 16 -10.38 -10.07 34.68
N GLY A 17 -11.23 -9.04 34.56
CA GLY A 17 -11.57 -8.49 33.25
C GLY A 17 -10.27 -8.24 32.52
N ALA A 18 -10.12 -8.86 31.35
CA ALA A 18 -9.03 -8.54 30.46
C ALA A 18 -8.96 -7.01 30.34
N PRO A 19 -7.79 -6.38 30.53
CA PRO A 19 -7.69 -4.95 30.35
C PRO A 19 -8.23 -4.63 28.95
N PRO A 20 -9.02 -3.55 28.78
CA PRO A 20 -9.36 -3.09 27.44
C PRO A 20 -8.04 -2.97 26.69
N SER A 21 -7.88 -3.74 25.60
CA SER A 21 -6.72 -3.61 24.75
C SER A 21 -6.64 -2.13 24.42
N ALA A 22 -5.57 -1.46 24.84
CA ALA A 22 -5.41 -0.04 24.63
C ALA A 22 -5.56 0.17 23.12
N ALA A 23 -6.71 0.73 22.71
CA ALA A 23 -6.90 1.17 21.35
C ALA A 23 -5.80 2.20 21.16
N GLN A 24 -4.75 1.83 20.43
CA GLN A 24 -3.69 2.77 20.13
C GLN A 24 -4.34 3.86 19.29
N ASP A 25 -4.32 5.09 19.80
CA ASP A 25 -4.82 6.24 19.09
C ASP A 25 -4.20 6.24 17.68
N ALA A 26 -5.06 6.14 16.65
CA ALA A 26 -4.63 6.10 15.25
C ALA A 26 -3.69 7.25 14.94
N ARG A 27 -3.97 8.43 15.52
CA ARG A 27 -3.13 9.61 15.37
C ARG A 27 -1.74 9.40 15.93
N ALA A 28 -1.62 8.90 17.15
CA ALA A 28 -0.32 8.64 17.78
C ALA A 28 0.50 7.59 17.00
N ALA A 29 -0.14 6.54 16.47
CA ALA A 29 0.54 5.55 15.63
C ALA A 29 1.07 6.16 14.32
N VAL A 30 0.28 7.02 13.67
CA VAL A 30 0.68 7.71 12.45
C VAL A 30 1.77 8.74 12.71
N GLU A 31 1.67 9.51 13.80
CA GLU A 31 2.70 10.47 14.22
C GLU A 31 4.04 9.78 14.47
N ALA A 32 4.04 8.66 15.20
CA ALA A 32 5.24 7.86 15.42
C ALA A 32 5.86 7.35 14.12
N PHE A 33 5.03 6.86 13.19
CA PHE A 33 5.50 6.41 11.87
C PHE A 33 6.11 7.55 11.05
N VAL A 34 5.41 8.68 10.95
CA VAL A 34 5.86 9.87 10.19
C VAL A 34 7.14 10.45 10.78
N ALA A 35 7.26 10.51 12.11
CA ALA A 35 8.46 11.00 12.78
C ALA A 35 9.71 10.20 12.39
N ARG A 36 9.59 8.87 12.24
CA ARG A 36 10.70 8.01 11.78
C ARG A 36 11.14 8.30 10.35
N LEU A 37 10.24 8.83 9.51
CA LEU A 37 10.56 9.18 8.12
C LEU A 37 11.24 10.55 7.98
N SER A 38 11.38 11.33 9.06
CA SER A 38 11.97 12.68 9.01
C SER A 38 13.41 12.68 8.50
N ASP A 39 14.19 11.64 8.85
CA ASP A 39 15.59 11.47 8.44
C ASP A 39 15.74 10.72 7.10
N VAL A 40 14.65 10.19 6.53
CA VAL A 40 14.68 9.50 5.24
C VAL A 40 14.81 10.55 4.12
N ASN A 41 15.92 10.49 3.39
CA ASN A 41 16.17 11.36 2.23
C ASN A 41 16.22 10.54 0.94
N VAL A 42 15.05 10.40 0.30
CA VAL A 42 14.93 9.77 -1.01
C VAL A 42 14.46 10.83 -2.01
N THR A 43 15.24 11.08 -3.05
CA THR A 43 14.94 12.02 -4.14
C THR A 43 14.36 11.31 -5.36
N ASP A 44 14.83 10.09 -5.60
CA ASP A 44 14.39 9.25 -6.70
C ASP A 44 14.51 7.76 -6.36
N LEU A 45 13.71 6.94 -7.05
CA LEU A 45 13.75 5.49 -6.95
C LEU A 45 13.68 4.86 -8.34
N VAL A 46 14.38 3.74 -8.52
CA VAL A 46 14.26 2.85 -9.66
C VAL A 46 13.89 1.47 -9.15
N ILE A 47 12.72 0.98 -9.54
CA ILE A 47 12.22 -0.34 -9.15
C ILE A 47 12.14 -1.19 -10.41
N VAL A 48 12.72 -2.38 -10.35
CA VAL A 48 12.56 -3.40 -11.41
C VAL A 48 11.77 -4.55 -10.82
N GLN A 49 10.67 -4.95 -11.46
CA GLN A 49 9.76 -5.96 -10.95
C GLN A 49 9.16 -6.82 -12.06
N HIS A 50 8.74 -8.03 -11.68
CA HIS A 50 7.87 -8.87 -12.48
C HIS A 50 6.41 -8.54 -12.19
N LEU A 51 5.59 -8.56 -13.22
CA LEU A 51 4.14 -8.40 -13.14
C LEU A 51 3.49 -9.73 -13.55
N THR A 52 2.59 -10.23 -12.71
CA THR A 52 1.69 -11.33 -13.07
C THR A 52 0.25 -10.81 -13.01
N LEU A 53 -0.47 -10.94 -14.12
CA LEU A 53 -1.90 -10.66 -14.20
C LEU A 53 -2.65 -11.98 -14.08
N TYR A 54 -3.66 -12.00 -13.21
CA TYR A 54 -4.50 -13.17 -12.98
C TYR A 54 -5.82 -13.04 -13.73
N ASP A 55 -6.43 -14.20 -14.01
CA ASP A 55 -7.79 -14.25 -14.55
C ASP A 55 -8.80 -13.52 -13.62
N PRO A 56 -9.98 -13.09 -14.12
CA PRO A 56 -10.99 -12.44 -13.27
C PRO A 56 -11.48 -13.31 -12.09
N GLY A 57 -11.26 -14.62 -12.13
CA GLY A 57 -11.55 -15.55 -11.03
C GLY A 57 -10.48 -15.55 -9.93
N GLY A 58 -9.33 -14.92 -10.18
CA GLY A 58 -8.16 -14.79 -9.31
C GLY A 58 -7.42 -16.10 -9.04
N ARG A 59 -7.58 -17.12 -9.90
CA ARG A 59 -7.07 -18.47 -9.64
C ARG A 59 -5.84 -18.82 -10.45
N HIS A 60 -5.77 -18.39 -11.71
CA HIS A 60 -4.65 -18.71 -12.58
C HIS A 60 -4.01 -17.43 -13.12
N ALA A 61 -2.68 -17.48 -13.29
CA ALA A 61 -1.97 -16.46 -14.02
C ALA A 61 -2.48 -16.49 -15.47
N GLN A 62 -3.00 -15.36 -15.93
CA GLN A 62 -3.45 -15.16 -17.30
C GLN A 62 -2.31 -14.65 -18.17
N SER A 63 -1.50 -13.73 -17.66
CA SER A 63 -0.36 -13.19 -18.39
C SER A 63 0.75 -12.73 -17.44
N THR A 64 1.96 -12.59 -18.00
CA THR A 64 3.12 -12.10 -17.26
C THR A 64 3.85 -11.01 -18.03
N GLY A 65 4.63 -10.23 -17.29
CA GLY A 65 5.37 -9.12 -17.83
C GLY A 65 6.52 -8.67 -16.92
N THR A 66 7.22 -7.65 -17.40
CA THR A 66 8.23 -6.93 -16.64
C THR A 66 7.84 -5.47 -16.55
N GLN A 67 8.24 -4.84 -15.45
CA GLN A 67 7.98 -3.44 -15.22
C GLN A 67 9.21 -2.78 -14.60
N ARG A 68 9.54 -1.60 -15.11
CA ARG A 68 10.48 -0.67 -14.51
C ARG A 68 9.72 0.57 -14.09
N VAL A 69 9.74 0.86 -12.80
CA VAL A 69 9.08 2.04 -12.22
C VAL A 69 10.14 3.02 -11.75
N LEU A 70 10.05 4.25 -12.24
CA LEU A 70 10.95 5.33 -11.91
C LEU A 70 10.15 6.41 -11.19
N PHE A 71 10.61 6.79 -10.01
CA PHE A 71 10.07 7.91 -9.26
C PHE A 71 11.10 9.02 -9.19
N LYS A 72 10.69 10.26 -9.48
CA LYS A 72 11.42 11.46 -9.10
C LYS A 72 10.50 12.30 -8.22
N LEU A 73 10.72 12.21 -6.92
CA LEU A 73 9.77 12.69 -5.92
C LEU A 73 9.67 14.23 -5.95
N PRO A 74 8.50 14.81 -5.62
CA PRO A 74 7.28 14.12 -5.16
C PRO A 74 6.25 13.78 -6.25
N ARG A 75 6.37 14.33 -7.47
CA ARG A 75 5.25 14.37 -8.44
C ARG A 75 5.60 13.90 -9.85
N ARG A 76 6.70 13.17 -10.03
CA ARG A 76 7.10 12.61 -11.32
C ARG A 76 7.27 11.11 -11.22
N GLN A 77 6.59 10.40 -12.10
CA GLN A 77 6.64 8.96 -12.17
C GLN A 77 6.66 8.51 -13.62
N ARG A 78 7.49 7.51 -13.91
CA ARG A 78 7.50 6.83 -15.20
C ARG A 78 7.37 5.33 -14.96
N VAL A 79 6.42 4.70 -15.62
CA VAL A 79 6.22 3.25 -15.61
C VAL A 79 6.48 2.75 -17.02
N GLU A 80 7.51 1.94 -17.16
CA GLU A 80 7.78 1.19 -18.38
C GLU A 80 7.32 -0.23 -18.12
N GLN A 81 6.33 -0.71 -18.87
CA GLN A 81 5.80 -2.05 -18.72
C GLN A 81 5.83 -2.80 -20.04
N THR A 82 6.17 -4.07 -19.98
CA THR A 82 6.05 -4.99 -21.11
C THR A 82 5.23 -6.19 -20.67
N VAL A 83 4.06 -6.38 -21.28
CA VAL A 83 3.16 -7.52 -21.02
C VAL A 83 2.88 -8.19 -22.34
N GLU A 84 3.09 -9.50 -22.44
CA GLU A 84 2.89 -10.28 -23.68
C GLU A 84 3.58 -9.66 -24.92
N GLY A 85 4.78 -9.10 -24.73
CA GLY A 85 5.55 -8.46 -25.80
C GLY A 85 5.07 -7.06 -26.18
N GLN A 86 3.98 -6.56 -25.59
CA GLN A 86 3.50 -5.19 -25.79
C GLN A 86 4.13 -4.26 -24.76
N ARG A 87 4.88 -3.27 -25.25
CA ARG A 87 5.52 -2.25 -24.40
C ARG A 87 4.62 -1.02 -24.31
N GLU A 88 4.29 -0.62 -23.09
CA GLU A 88 3.67 0.67 -22.79
C GLU A 88 4.57 1.47 -21.86
N VAL A 89 4.67 2.78 -22.11
CA VAL A 89 5.27 3.71 -21.15
C VAL A 89 4.20 4.68 -20.68
N ARG A 90 3.98 4.73 -19.37
CA ARG A 90 3.13 5.73 -18.73
C ARG A 90 4.01 6.74 -18.00
N LEU A 91 3.84 8.01 -18.32
CA LEU A 91 4.53 9.13 -17.70
C LEU A 91 3.53 10.02 -16.96
N ILE A 92 3.76 10.25 -15.67
CA ILE A 92 2.97 11.12 -14.81
C ILE A 92 3.86 12.31 -14.42
N VAL A 93 3.40 13.52 -14.71
CA VAL A 93 4.08 14.78 -14.37
C VAL A 93 3.06 15.74 -13.77
N GLY A 94 3.13 15.93 -12.45
CA GLY A 94 2.11 16.67 -11.73
C GLY A 94 0.77 15.94 -11.83
N ASP A 95 -0.23 16.58 -12.44
CA ASP A 95 -1.58 16.02 -12.63
C ASP A 95 -1.81 15.50 -14.06
N ARG A 96 -0.78 15.51 -14.90
CA ARG A 96 -0.86 15.10 -16.31
C ARG A 96 -0.34 13.68 -16.48
N VAL A 97 -1.04 12.89 -17.29
CA VAL A 97 -0.69 11.51 -17.59
C VAL A 97 -0.50 11.37 -19.10
N PHE A 98 0.65 10.87 -19.52
CA PHE A 98 0.95 10.55 -20.91
C PHE A 98 1.18 9.06 -21.05
N VAL A 99 0.69 8.49 -22.16
CA VAL A 99 0.87 7.07 -22.48
C VAL A 99 1.49 6.96 -23.86
N ARG A 100 2.61 6.25 -23.95
CA ARG A 100 3.22 5.81 -25.22
C ARG A 100 2.89 4.34 -25.42
N GLN A 101 2.18 4.05 -26.51
CA GLN A 101 1.85 2.68 -26.91
C GLN A 101 3.02 2.00 -27.62
N SER A 102 2.93 0.68 -27.82
CA SER A 102 3.95 -0.12 -28.54
C SER A 102 4.28 0.45 -29.92
N ALA A 103 3.28 0.99 -30.63
CA ALA A 103 3.42 1.59 -31.96
C ALA A 103 4.09 2.98 -31.97
N GLY A 104 4.54 3.48 -30.81
CA GLY A 104 5.21 4.78 -30.68
C GLY A 104 4.29 5.99 -30.53
N LYS A 105 2.98 5.82 -30.74
CA LYS A 105 2.00 6.88 -30.54
C LYS A 105 1.94 7.29 -29.05
N VAL A 106 2.09 8.58 -28.80
CA VAL A 106 1.90 9.20 -27.48
C VAL A 106 0.59 9.97 -27.45
N TYR A 107 -0.19 9.80 -26.38
CA TYR A 107 -1.36 10.61 -26.10
C TYR A 107 -1.39 11.02 -24.63
N GLU A 108 -2.08 12.13 -24.35
CA GLU A 108 -2.40 12.54 -22.99
C GLU A 108 -3.68 11.80 -22.56
N ALA A 109 -3.57 10.99 -21.50
CA ALA A 109 -4.68 10.28 -20.92
C ALA A 109 -5.38 11.18 -19.87
N PRO A 110 -6.68 10.97 -19.60
CA PRO A 110 -7.34 11.63 -18.48
C PRO A 110 -6.52 11.42 -17.20
N ALA A 111 -6.37 12.49 -16.42
CA ALA A 111 -5.76 12.40 -15.11
C ALA A 111 -6.54 11.35 -14.29
N LEU A 112 -5.84 10.37 -13.73
CA LEU A 112 -6.45 9.54 -12.71
C LEU A 112 -6.81 10.47 -11.54
N PRO A 113 -7.98 10.28 -10.88
CA PRO A 113 -8.27 10.99 -9.64
C PRO A 113 -7.06 10.90 -8.70
N ALA A 114 -6.74 11.95 -7.95
CA ALA A 114 -5.63 11.90 -6.96
C ALA A 114 -5.81 10.71 -6.00
N GLU A 115 -7.07 10.37 -5.72
CA GLU A 115 -7.53 9.17 -5.02
C GLU A 115 -7.30 7.86 -5.78
N SER A 116 -6.62 7.81 -6.91
CA SER A 116 -6.25 6.57 -7.61
C SER A 116 -4.73 6.38 -7.67
N ASP A 117 -3.95 7.42 -7.38
CA ASP A 117 -2.50 7.32 -7.25
C ASP A 117 -2.12 6.68 -5.90
N ARG A 118 -1.95 5.37 -5.93
CA ARG A 118 -1.56 4.55 -4.77
C ARG A 118 -0.06 4.37 -4.63
N THR A 119 0.72 4.92 -5.55
CA THR A 119 2.19 4.83 -5.46
C THR A 119 2.74 5.55 -4.24
N ARG A 120 2.01 6.56 -3.77
CA ARG A 120 2.22 7.26 -2.50
C ARG A 120 2.19 6.39 -1.25
N LEU A 121 1.65 5.17 -1.33
CA LEU A 121 1.74 4.18 -0.25
C LEU A 121 3.13 3.52 -0.19
N LEU A 122 3.86 3.51 -1.31
CA LEU A 122 5.13 2.80 -1.49
C LEU A 122 6.36 3.72 -1.37
N VAL A 123 6.18 5.04 -1.54
CA VAL A 123 7.27 6.00 -1.54
C VAL A 123 7.26 6.90 -0.30
N PRO A 124 8.42 7.18 0.33
CA PRO A 124 8.52 8.01 1.52
C PRO A 124 8.46 9.50 1.13
N VAL A 125 7.27 10.00 0.80
CA VAL A 125 7.04 11.43 0.62
C VAL A 125 6.86 12.08 1.99
N ARG A 126 7.57 13.18 2.25
CA ARG A 126 7.40 13.98 3.47
C ARG A 126 5.97 14.51 3.56
N ARG A 127 5.25 14.12 4.62
CA ARG A 127 3.87 14.53 4.94
C ARG A 127 3.75 14.68 6.45
N SER A 128 2.84 15.53 6.92
CA SER A 128 2.46 15.48 8.33
C SER A 128 1.55 14.28 8.59
N ALA A 129 1.43 13.89 9.86
CA ALA A 129 0.44 12.87 10.26
C ALA A 129 -0.99 13.32 9.92
N ALA A 130 -1.29 14.61 10.05
CA ALA A 130 -2.60 15.18 9.72
C ALA A 130 -2.91 15.06 8.22
N ASP A 131 -1.92 15.30 7.36
CA ASP A 131 -2.07 15.15 5.90
C ASP A 131 -2.34 13.68 5.54
N LEU A 132 -1.56 12.75 6.11
CA LEU A 132 -1.72 11.32 5.83
C LEU A 132 -3.07 10.78 6.29
N LEU A 133 -3.54 11.19 7.47
CA LEU A 133 -4.88 10.87 7.96
C LEU A 133 -5.98 11.47 7.07
N ALA A 134 -5.81 12.73 6.61
CA ALA A 134 -6.75 13.35 5.70
C ALA A 134 -6.82 12.62 4.35
N GLU A 135 -5.68 12.20 3.80
CA GLU A 135 -5.63 11.36 2.59
C GLU A 135 -6.37 10.03 2.80
N TRP A 136 -6.17 9.34 3.92
CA TRP A 136 -6.88 8.09 4.20
C TRP A 136 -8.37 8.29 4.42
N ARG A 137 -8.79 9.39 5.07
CA ARG A 137 -10.21 9.75 5.20
C ARG A 137 -10.89 10.01 3.86
N ALA A 138 -10.21 10.67 2.92
CA ALA A 138 -10.71 10.85 1.56
C ALA A 138 -10.96 9.50 0.86
N LEU A 139 -10.22 8.45 1.24
CA LEU A 139 -10.39 7.08 0.76
C LEU A 139 -11.38 6.24 1.60
N GLY A 140 -12.13 6.89 2.49
CA GLY A 140 -13.18 6.28 3.32
C GLY A 140 -12.70 5.64 4.62
N VAL A 141 -11.42 5.77 4.97
CA VAL A 141 -10.90 5.25 6.25
C VAL A 141 -11.41 6.11 7.41
N ARG A 142 -12.00 5.46 8.42
CA ARG A 142 -12.43 6.10 9.67
C ARG A 142 -11.29 6.12 10.69
N ASP A 143 -10.62 7.26 10.82
CA ASP A 143 -9.45 7.39 11.69
C ASP A 143 -9.79 7.56 13.19
N ASP A 144 -11.07 7.66 13.54
CA ASP A 144 -11.60 7.57 14.90
C ASP A 144 -11.78 6.12 15.40
N VAL A 145 -11.56 5.13 14.52
CA VAL A 145 -11.66 3.70 14.84
C VAL A 145 -10.30 3.04 14.63
N SER A 146 -9.71 2.52 15.70
CA SER A 146 -8.48 1.74 15.63
C SER A 146 -8.43 0.60 16.64
N HIS A 147 -7.64 -0.42 16.32
CA HIS A 147 -7.28 -1.49 17.24
C HIS A 147 -5.93 -2.10 16.86
N VAL A 148 -5.34 -2.86 17.77
CA VAL A 148 -4.06 -3.56 17.53
C VAL A 148 -4.32 -5.04 17.28
N VAL A 149 -3.62 -5.58 16.29
CA VAL A 149 -3.59 -7.01 15.97
C VAL A 149 -2.15 -7.50 15.88
N ARG A 150 -1.94 -8.82 15.94
CA ARG A 150 -0.62 -9.42 15.71
C ARG A 150 -0.58 -10.09 14.35
N VAL A 151 0.41 -9.72 13.53
CA VAL A 151 0.71 -10.38 12.27
C VAL A 151 2.14 -10.89 12.35
N ARG A 152 2.33 -12.23 12.34
CA ARG A 152 3.65 -12.87 12.49
C ARG A 152 4.44 -12.29 13.68
N ASP A 153 3.78 -12.24 14.85
CA ASP A 153 4.28 -11.68 16.11
C ASP A 153 4.58 -10.18 16.15
N ARG A 154 4.32 -9.43 15.06
CA ARG A 154 4.45 -7.97 15.04
C ARG A 154 3.14 -7.29 15.40
N PRO A 155 3.14 -6.29 16.29
CA PRO A 155 1.96 -5.48 16.55
C PRO A 155 1.69 -4.56 15.35
N ILE A 156 0.48 -4.64 14.81
CA ILE A 156 0.00 -3.83 13.70
C ILE A 156 -1.17 -2.99 14.19
N THR A 157 -1.14 -1.69 13.92
CA THR A 157 -2.29 -0.82 14.18
C THR A 157 -3.22 -0.88 12.97
N VAL A 158 -4.44 -1.33 13.18
CA VAL A 158 -5.50 -1.31 12.16
C VAL A 158 -6.34 -0.06 12.41
N ILE A 159 -6.46 0.79 11.39
CA ILE A 159 -7.18 2.07 11.42
C ILE A 159 -8.32 1.98 10.40
N GLY A 160 -9.56 2.36 10.76
CA GLY A 160 -10.76 2.30 9.91
C GLY A 160 -11.74 1.18 10.22
N ALA A 161 -11.26 0.11 10.86
CA ALA A 161 -12.00 -1.14 11.07
C ALA A 161 -12.04 -1.55 12.54
N ARG A 162 -13.18 -2.09 12.99
CA ARG A 162 -13.30 -2.78 14.28
C ARG A 162 -12.81 -4.23 14.15
N PRO A 163 -12.46 -4.90 15.27
CA PRO A 163 -12.20 -6.33 15.25
C PRO A 163 -13.37 -7.10 14.62
N GLY A 164 -13.06 -7.93 13.61
CA GLY A 164 -14.05 -8.73 12.90
C GLY A 164 -14.70 -8.06 11.69
N ASP A 165 -14.57 -6.74 11.52
CA ASP A 165 -15.02 -6.06 10.30
C ASP A 165 -14.30 -6.65 9.08
N ARG A 166 -15.07 -6.90 8.02
CA ARG A 166 -14.56 -7.34 6.71
C ARG A 166 -15.03 -6.37 5.64
N ASN A 167 -14.21 -6.17 4.61
CA ASN A 167 -14.57 -5.38 3.43
C ASN A 167 -14.92 -3.91 3.71
N VAL A 168 -14.28 -3.30 4.72
CA VAL A 168 -14.38 -1.87 5.02
C VAL A 168 -13.04 -1.18 4.73
N PRO A 169 -13.03 0.11 4.35
CA PRO A 169 -11.78 0.84 4.16
C PRO A 169 -10.96 0.86 5.44
N ALA A 170 -9.70 0.45 5.33
CA ALA A 170 -8.81 0.33 6.48
C ALA A 170 -7.35 0.36 6.08
N VAL A 171 -6.51 0.86 6.99
CA VAL A 171 -5.05 0.84 6.88
C VAL A 171 -4.49 -0.07 7.95
N TRP A 172 -3.58 -0.96 7.57
CA TRP A 172 -2.79 -1.77 8.48
C TRP A 172 -1.39 -1.18 8.53
N LEU A 173 -1.05 -0.54 9.64
CA LEU A 173 0.19 0.21 9.84
C LEU A 173 1.12 -0.55 10.78
N ASP A 174 2.26 -1.00 10.25
CA ASP A 174 3.41 -1.44 11.03
C ASP A 174 4.31 -0.23 11.34
N ALA A 175 4.78 -0.11 12.57
CA ALA A 175 5.61 1.03 12.99
C ALA A 175 6.92 1.15 12.19
N GLN A 176 7.45 0.04 11.67
CA GLN A 176 8.72 -0.04 10.94
C GLN A 176 8.51 -0.18 9.43
N TYR A 177 7.56 -1.00 8.98
CA TYR A 177 7.32 -1.22 7.55
C TYR A 177 6.39 -0.18 6.93
N GLY A 178 5.64 0.58 7.75
CA GLY A 178 4.62 1.47 7.27
C GLY A 178 3.35 0.73 6.90
N VAL A 179 2.67 1.15 5.83
CA VAL A 179 1.43 0.51 5.38
C VAL A 179 1.76 -0.88 4.84
N ILE A 180 1.24 -1.93 5.49
CA ILE A 180 1.40 -3.32 5.05
C ILE A 180 0.15 -3.87 4.36
N ARG A 181 -0.99 -3.21 4.55
CA ARG A 181 -2.24 -3.50 3.84
C ARG A 181 -3.11 -2.27 3.78
N PHE A 182 -3.78 -2.05 2.66
CA PHE A 182 -4.67 -0.93 2.45
C PHE A 182 -5.94 -1.39 1.74
N VAL A 183 -7.09 -1.19 2.37
CA VAL A 183 -8.41 -1.52 1.83
C VAL A 183 -9.16 -0.22 1.57
N THR A 184 -9.80 -0.11 0.41
CA THR A 184 -10.66 1.02 0.01
C THR A 184 -11.77 0.53 -0.91
N PHE A 185 -12.78 1.35 -1.16
CA PHE A 185 -13.74 1.07 -2.22
C PHE A 185 -13.22 1.52 -3.58
N VAL A 186 -13.58 0.75 -4.61
CA VAL A 186 -13.45 1.12 -6.02
C VAL A 186 -14.80 1.75 -6.44
N PRO A 187 -14.81 2.98 -6.97
CA PRO A 187 -16.04 3.59 -7.47
C PRO A 187 -16.74 2.73 -8.52
N ARG A 188 -18.07 2.80 -8.54
CA ARG A 188 -18.92 2.06 -9.49
C ARG A 188 -18.58 2.38 -10.95
N GLU A 189 -18.16 3.62 -11.22
CA GLU A 189 -17.84 4.11 -12.57
C GLU A 189 -16.61 3.45 -13.16
N THR A 190 -15.74 2.88 -12.32
CA THR A 190 -14.51 2.19 -12.73
C THR A 190 -14.67 0.70 -12.99
N LEU A 191 -15.82 0.09 -12.66
CA LEU A 191 -16.02 -1.36 -12.82
C LEU A 191 -17.42 -1.71 -13.36
N PRO A 192 -17.54 -2.65 -14.32
CA PRO A 192 -18.84 -3.08 -14.86
C PRO A 192 -19.77 -3.72 -13.82
N THR A 193 -19.20 -4.27 -12.74
CA THR A 193 -19.87 -5.15 -11.77
C THR A 193 -20.36 -4.44 -10.50
N GLY A 194 -20.25 -3.10 -10.42
CA GLY A 194 -20.65 -2.34 -9.23
C GLY A 194 -19.49 -2.02 -8.29
N PRO A 195 -19.76 -1.25 -7.21
CA PRO A 195 -18.73 -0.91 -6.23
C PRO A 195 -18.23 -2.18 -5.53
N THR A 196 -16.92 -2.30 -5.38
CA THR A 196 -16.27 -3.43 -4.70
C THR A 196 -15.05 -2.94 -3.94
N THR A 197 -14.46 -3.78 -3.11
CA THR A 197 -13.24 -3.44 -2.37
C THR A 197 -12.00 -3.65 -3.23
N LEU A 198 -11.12 -2.66 -3.23
CA LEU A 198 -9.71 -2.81 -3.56
C LEU A 198 -8.96 -3.13 -2.26
N ASP A 199 -8.13 -4.15 -2.29
CA ASP A 199 -7.27 -4.54 -1.18
C ASP A 199 -5.85 -4.72 -1.70
N LEU A 200 -4.94 -3.89 -1.18
CA LEU A 200 -3.52 -3.92 -1.48
C LEU A 200 -2.81 -4.56 -0.29
N ALA A 201 -2.06 -5.63 -0.51
CA ALA A 201 -1.22 -6.25 0.49
C ALA A 201 0.25 -6.11 0.12
N PHE A 202 1.07 -5.70 1.09
CA PHE A 202 2.48 -5.46 0.95
C PHE A 202 3.25 -6.38 1.89
N SER A 203 4.18 -7.16 1.36
CA SER A 203 4.95 -8.13 2.13
C SER A 203 6.39 -8.23 1.64
N GLU A 204 7.17 -9.07 2.32
CA GLU A 204 8.61 -9.25 2.06
C GLU A 204 9.39 -7.93 2.12
N HIS A 205 9.08 -7.10 3.13
CA HIS A 205 9.74 -5.81 3.31
C HIS A 205 11.25 -5.98 3.52
N ARG A 206 12.04 -5.24 2.75
CA ARG A 206 13.50 -5.20 2.86
C ARG A 206 13.96 -3.77 3.16
N PRO A 207 15.02 -3.59 3.97
CA PRO A 207 15.58 -2.27 4.20
C PRO A 207 16.24 -1.73 2.92
N LEU A 208 16.09 -0.44 2.68
CA LEU A 208 16.80 0.31 1.64
C LEU A 208 17.80 1.28 2.29
N PRO A 209 18.82 1.74 1.54
CA PRO A 209 19.67 2.84 1.98
C PRO A 209 18.82 4.04 2.40
N GLY A 210 19.16 4.66 3.53
CA GLY A 210 18.40 5.78 4.09
C GLY A 210 17.32 5.40 5.11
N GLY A 211 17.25 4.13 5.57
CA GLY A 211 16.48 3.76 6.78
C GLY A 211 14.99 3.46 6.56
N PHE A 212 14.56 3.36 5.30
CA PHE A 212 13.19 3.02 4.91
C PHE A 212 13.09 1.55 4.45
N PHE A 213 11.91 0.96 4.60
CA PHE A 213 11.63 -0.43 4.21
C PHE A 213 10.70 -0.45 3.01
N PHE A 214 11.02 -1.25 1.99
CA PHE A 214 10.22 -1.37 0.78
C PHE A 214 9.68 -2.80 0.60
N PRO A 215 8.40 -2.99 0.24
CA PRO A 215 7.82 -4.31 0.03
C PRO A 215 8.29 -4.95 -1.27
N TYR A 216 8.84 -6.16 -1.21
CA TYR A 216 9.27 -6.90 -2.40
C TYR A 216 8.16 -7.77 -3.02
N ARG A 217 7.01 -7.89 -2.35
CA ARG A 217 5.82 -8.54 -2.87
C ARG A 217 4.62 -7.64 -2.65
N GLN A 218 3.90 -7.33 -3.73
CA GLN A 218 2.74 -6.46 -3.71
C GLN A 218 1.58 -7.16 -4.42
N GLU A 219 0.47 -7.33 -3.72
CA GLU A 219 -0.70 -8.06 -4.19
C GLU A 219 -1.90 -7.12 -4.24
N LEU A 220 -2.57 -7.08 -5.38
CA LEU A 220 -3.78 -6.29 -5.58
C LEU A 220 -4.95 -7.22 -5.78
N PHE A 221 -5.92 -7.10 -4.86
CA PHE A 221 -7.17 -7.84 -4.88
C PHE A 221 -8.33 -6.89 -5.18
N VAL A 222 -9.28 -7.35 -6.00
CA VAL A 222 -10.55 -6.68 -6.25
C VAL A 222 -11.68 -7.64 -5.91
N GLY A 223 -12.55 -7.26 -4.98
CA GLY A 223 -13.61 -8.15 -4.47
C GLY A 223 -13.06 -9.46 -3.88
N GLY A 224 -11.86 -9.42 -3.29
CA GLY A 224 -11.18 -10.60 -2.74
C GLY A 224 -10.54 -11.53 -3.79
N LYS A 225 -10.53 -11.15 -5.07
CA LYS A 225 -9.86 -11.89 -6.15
C LYS A 225 -8.52 -11.25 -6.46
N LEU A 226 -7.43 -12.02 -6.43
CA LEU A 226 -6.11 -11.54 -6.82
C LEU A 226 -6.13 -11.22 -8.31
N LEU A 227 -5.82 -9.97 -8.68
CA LEU A 227 -5.77 -9.54 -10.08
C LEU A 227 -4.35 -9.23 -10.53
N MET A 228 -3.54 -8.66 -9.65
CA MET A 228 -2.16 -8.31 -9.97
C MET A 228 -1.24 -8.70 -8.83
N LEU A 229 -0.09 -9.26 -9.21
CA LEU A 229 1.03 -9.51 -8.33
C LEU A 229 2.27 -8.83 -8.91
N PHE A 230 2.91 -8.01 -8.10
CA PHE A 230 4.25 -7.49 -8.37
C PHE A 230 5.27 -8.20 -7.48
N THR A 231 6.28 -8.78 -8.10
CA THR A 231 7.45 -9.34 -7.41
C THR A 231 8.66 -8.50 -7.76
N VAL A 232 9.17 -7.77 -6.78
CA VAL A 232 10.27 -6.82 -6.96
C VAL A 232 11.58 -7.57 -7.05
N ARG A 233 12.38 -7.25 -8.06
CA ARG A 233 13.72 -7.79 -8.27
C ARG A 233 14.77 -6.90 -7.63
N SER A 234 14.69 -5.59 -7.86
CA SER A 234 15.62 -4.61 -7.30
C SER A 234 14.94 -3.27 -7.05
N VAL A 235 15.50 -2.55 -6.09
CA VAL A 235 15.15 -1.16 -5.80
C VAL A 235 16.46 -0.40 -5.57
N ASP A 236 16.68 0.62 -6.40
CA ASP A 236 17.78 1.55 -6.28
C ASP A 236 17.23 2.92 -5.89
N VAL A 237 17.90 3.63 -4.99
CA VAL A 237 17.48 4.94 -4.48
C VAL A 237 18.55 5.99 -4.78
N ASN A 238 18.13 7.24 -5.00
CA ASN A 238 19.01 8.39 -5.21
C ASN A 238 20.02 8.16 -6.35
N THR A 239 19.52 7.58 -7.44
CA THR A 239 20.27 7.28 -8.66
C THR A 239 20.52 8.50 -9.54
N ASN A 240 20.01 9.68 -9.15
CA ASN A 240 20.09 10.93 -9.90
C ASN A 240 19.44 10.81 -11.28
N LEU A 241 18.20 10.33 -11.32
CA LEU A 241 17.47 10.15 -12.57
C LEU A 241 17.42 11.44 -13.40
N PRO A 242 17.80 11.38 -14.70
CA PRO A 242 17.79 12.55 -15.58
C PRO A 242 16.36 13.05 -15.82
N ASP A 243 16.21 14.38 -15.86
CA ASP A 243 14.89 15.02 -16.04
C ASP A 243 14.24 14.67 -17.38
N ALA A 244 15.03 14.40 -18.41
CA ALA A 244 14.55 14.00 -19.74
C ALA A 244 13.69 12.72 -19.72
N LEU A 245 13.88 11.82 -18.74
CA LEU A 245 13.01 10.64 -18.60
C LEU A 245 11.57 11.02 -18.24
N PHE A 246 11.37 12.22 -17.70
CA PHE A 246 10.09 12.73 -17.25
C PHE A 246 9.55 13.88 -18.13
N ASP A 247 10.12 14.07 -19.32
CA ASP A 247 9.69 15.06 -20.30
C ASP A 247 8.75 14.41 -21.34
N PRO A 248 7.49 14.87 -21.46
CA PRO A 248 6.56 14.39 -22.49
C PRO A 248 7.08 14.54 -23.92
N ASP A 249 7.88 15.57 -24.22
CA ASP A 249 8.45 15.79 -25.55
C ASP A 249 9.64 14.86 -25.83
N ALA A 250 10.41 14.51 -24.79
CA ALA A 250 11.39 13.43 -24.90
C ALA A 250 10.71 12.08 -25.13
N LEU A 251 9.62 11.78 -24.42
CA LEU A 251 8.84 10.54 -24.59
C LEU A 251 8.34 10.35 -26.04
N ARG A 252 7.92 11.44 -26.70
CA ARG A 252 7.49 11.44 -28.11
C ARG A 252 8.61 11.14 -29.11
N ARG A 253 9.86 11.41 -28.74
CA ARG A 253 11.05 11.24 -29.59
C ARG A 253 11.79 9.94 -29.30
N GLU A 254 11.38 9.17 -28.27
CA GLU A 254 11.96 7.86 -28.00
C GLU A 254 11.77 6.92 -29.20
N PRO A 255 12.82 6.20 -29.61
CA PRO A 255 12.77 5.26 -30.72
C PRO A 255 11.77 4.10 -30.49
#